data_AF-A0A0M0LRJ5-F1
#
_entry.id   AF-A0A0M0LRJ5-F1
#
_cell.length_a   1.000
_cell.length_b   1.000
_cell.length_c   1.000
_cell.angle_alpha   90.00
_cell.angle_beta   90.00
_cell.angle_gamma   90.00
#
_symmetry.space_group_name_H-M   'P 1'
#
loop_
_entity.id
_entity.type
_entity.pdbx_description
1 polymer ?
#
loop_
_entity_poly.entity_id
_entity_poly.type
_entity_poly.pdbx_seq_one_letter_code
_entity_poly.pdbx_strand_id
1 'polypeptide(L)'
;MWADEISFKIDGVTITSGTLANSQTYTYSPCLAPGSHFLLLLDSFGDGWHGGYVRINNVNYGTTFTSGASMTFTFNIGSAPAPAPSLSPPVASCPGGTSSVPVQLFTRTWASEISFKIDGVTITSGTLADSQTYTYSRCLAPGSHTLLLLDSFGDGWHGGYVRINNVNYGTTFTSGASMTFTFNV
;
A
#
# COMPACT_ATOMS: atom_id res chain seq x y z
N MET A 1 -26.84 18.16 9.65
CA MET A 1 -26.00 17.00 9.99
C MET A 1 -26.89 16.06 10.77
N TRP A 2 -27.48 15.08 10.09
CA TRP A 2 -28.35 14.07 10.67
C TRP A 2 -27.45 12.89 11.03
N ALA A 3 -27.13 12.70 12.31
CA ALA A 3 -26.15 11.71 12.73
C ALA A 3 -26.75 10.28 12.75
N ASP A 4 -28.06 10.16 12.61
CA ASP A 4 -28.81 8.89 12.58
C ASP A 4 -28.60 8.08 11.29
N GLU A 5 -28.03 8.68 10.24
CA GLU A 5 -27.73 8.01 8.96
C GLU A 5 -26.30 7.53 8.80
N ILE A 6 -25.39 7.97 9.68
CA ILE A 6 -23.96 7.73 9.52
C ILE A 6 -23.47 6.56 10.37
N SER A 7 -22.61 5.73 9.79
CA SER A 7 -21.93 4.64 10.50
C SER A 7 -20.52 4.43 9.97
N PHE A 8 -19.63 3.84 10.76
CA PHE A 8 -18.31 3.47 10.25
C PHE A 8 -17.88 2.08 10.67
N LYS A 9 -17.04 1.49 9.82
CA LYS A 9 -16.42 0.18 10.02
C LYS A 9 -14.91 0.29 9.99
N ILE A 10 -14.26 -0.52 10.81
CA ILE A 10 -12.82 -0.76 10.75
C ILE A 10 -12.63 -2.24 10.42
N ASP A 11 -11.91 -2.54 9.35
CA ASP A 11 -11.67 -3.91 8.84
C ASP A 11 -12.97 -4.73 8.70
N GLY A 12 -14.03 -4.08 8.25
CA GLY A 12 -15.35 -4.69 8.05
C GLY A 12 -16.19 -4.84 9.33
N VAL A 13 -15.64 -4.53 10.51
CA VAL A 13 -16.36 -4.54 11.79
C VAL A 13 -17.03 -3.20 12.04
N THR A 14 -18.34 -3.19 12.24
CA THR A 14 -19.09 -1.97 12.59
C THR A 14 -18.69 -1.50 14.00
N ILE A 15 -18.26 -0.25 14.10
CA ILE A 15 -17.81 0.35 15.36
C ILE A 15 -18.91 1.20 16.00
N THR A 16 -19.71 1.89 15.19
CA THR A 16 -20.84 2.69 15.69
C THR A 16 -21.88 1.79 16.34
N SER A 17 -22.38 2.21 17.51
CA SER A 17 -23.45 1.54 18.23
C SER A 17 -24.57 2.52 18.55
N GLY A 18 -25.82 2.07 18.36
CA GLY A 18 -27.02 2.86 18.62
C GLY A 18 -27.24 4.00 17.62
N THR A 19 -28.19 4.87 17.94
CA THR A 19 -28.50 6.09 17.18
C THR A 19 -27.56 7.20 17.64
N LEU A 20 -26.81 7.78 16.70
CA LEU A 20 -25.96 8.93 17.00
C LEU A 20 -26.79 10.22 16.95
N ALA A 21 -26.50 11.15 17.86
CA ALA A 21 -27.13 12.46 17.92
C ALA A 21 -26.29 13.51 17.19
N ASN A 22 -26.98 14.52 16.64
CA ASN A 22 -26.37 15.56 15.82
C ASN A 22 -25.31 16.36 16.59
N SER A 23 -24.19 16.66 15.93
CA SER A 23 -23.10 17.50 16.46
C SER A 23 -22.49 17.00 17.78
N GLN A 24 -22.63 15.71 18.07
CA GLN A 24 -22.00 15.06 19.22
C GLN A 24 -20.69 14.37 18.83
N THR A 25 -19.83 14.16 19.81
CA THR A 25 -18.61 13.36 19.67
C THR A 25 -18.77 12.06 20.44
N TYR A 26 -18.57 10.94 19.74
CA TYR A 26 -18.60 9.60 20.33
C TYR A 26 -17.20 9.01 20.29
N THR A 27 -16.75 8.46 21.42
CA THR A 27 -15.44 7.83 21.54
C THR A 27 -15.61 6.32 21.62
N TYR A 28 -14.90 5.61 20.75
CA TYR A 28 -14.85 4.15 20.73
C TYR A 28 -13.41 3.69 20.93
N SER A 29 -13.23 2.60 21.68
CA SER A 29 -11.91 2.04 21.98
C SER A 29 -11.82 0.58 21.52
N PRO A 30 -11.83 0.31 20.20
CA PRO A 30 -11.65 -1.04 19.70
C PRO A 30 -10.23 -1.54 19.96
N CYS A 31 -10.09 -2.83 20.25
CA CYS A 31 -8.78 -3.49 20.30
C CYS A 31 -8.30 -3.75 18.87
N LEU A 32 -7.47 -2.86 18.34
CA LEU A 32 -6.84 -3.02 17.02
C LEU A 32 -5.41 -3.53 17.21
N ALA A 33 -5.05 -4.54 16.42
CA ALA A 33 -3.66 -5.00 16.34
C ALA A 33 -2.76 -3.89 15.77
N PRO A 34 -1.44 -3.88 16.04
CA PRO A 34 -0.54 -2.99 15.33
C PRO A 34 -0.52 -3.30 13.83
N GLY A 35 -0.53 -2.27 12.97
CA GLY A 35 -0.50 -2.44 11.52
C GLY A 35 -1.42 -1.49 10.75
N SER A 36 -1.61 -1.79 9.46
CA SER A 36 -2.49 -1.04 8.55
C SER A 36 -3.92 -1.58 8.63
N HIS A 37 -4.87 -0.65 8.74
CA HIS A 37 -6.31 -0.93 8.85
C HIS A 37 -7.09 -0.18 7.79
N PHE A 38 -8.24 -0.74 7.42
CA PHE A 38 -9.18 -0.15 6.49
C PHE A 38 -10.34 0.53 7.23
N LEU A 39 -10.57 1.80 6.96
CA LEU A 39 -11.70 2.58 7.45
C LEU A 39 -12.74 2.73 6.34
N LEU A 40 -13.97 2.35 6.63
CA LEU A 40 -15.13 2.57 5.77
C LEU A 40 -16.12 3.48 6.48
N LEU A 41 -16.38 4.64 5.90
CA LEU A 41 -17.46 5.55 6.29
C LEU A 41 -18.69 5.21 5.45
N LEU A 42 -19.86 5.18 6.08
CA LEU A 42 -21.15 4.86 5.47
C LEU A 42 -22.15 5.95 5.79
N ASP A 43 -23.02 6.20 4.83
CA ASP A 43 -24.15 7.12 4.92
C ASP A 43 -25.33 6.51 4.17
N SER A 44 -26.45 6.27 4.86
CA SER A 44 -27.61 5.60 4.26
C SER A 44 -28.43 6.47 3.30
N PHE A 45 -28.31 7.80 3.36
CA PHE A 45 -29.02 8.70 2.43
C PHE A 45 -28.13 9.19 1.29
N GLY A 46 -26.81 9.08 1.44
CA GLY A 46 -25.84 9.29 0.37
C GLY A 46 -25.59 10.76 0.05
N ASP A 47 -25.90 11.66 0.97
CA ASP A 47 -25.63 13.10 0.89
C ASP A 47 -24.30 13.48 1.59
N GLY A 48 -23.64 12.50 2.21
CA GLY A 48 -22.35 12.64 2.87
C GLY A 48 -22.46 13.13 4.31
N TRP A 49 -21.33 13.18 5.01
CA TRP A 49 -21.29 13.49 6.44
C TRP A 49 -21.31 14.99 6.75
N HIS A 50 -21.30 15.86 5.73
CA HIS A 50 -21.49 17.32 5.88
C HIS A 50 -20.60 17.98 6.93
N GLY A 51 -19.31 17.59 6.97
CA GLY A 51 -18.33 18.08 7.93
C GLY A 51 -18.14 17.20 9.17
N GLY A 52 -18.94 16.13 9.33
CA GLY A 52 -18.66 15.04 10.26
C GLY A 52 -17.41 14.26 9.85
N TYR A 53 -16.70 13.70 10.83
CA TYR A 53 -15.48 12.94 10.59
C TYR A 53 -15.22 11.89 11.66
N VAL A 54 -14.43 10.87 11.31
CA VAL A 54 -13.80 9.95 12.27
C VAL A 54 -12.39 10.45 12.55
N ARG A 55 -12.02 10.60 13.82
CA ARG A 55 -10.66 11.00 14.21
C ARG A 55 -9.87 9.81 14.75
N ILE A 56 -8.76 9.47 14.08
CA ILE A 56 -7.85 8.40 14.48
C ILE A 56 -6.43 8.96 14.48
N ASN A 57 -5.67 8.76 15.56
CA ASN A 57 -4.29 9.27 15.70
C ASN A 57 -4.15 10.75 15.32
N ASN A 58 -5.10 11.56 15.79
CA ASN A 58 -5.13 13.01 15.56
C ASN A 58 -5.42 13.44 14.10
N VAL A 59 -5.73 12.51 13.19
CA VAL A 59 -6.11 12.77 11.80
C VAL A 59 -7.63 12.63 11.64
N ASN A 60 -8.26 13.59 10.96
CA ASN A 60 -9.70 13.60 10.70
C ASN A 60 -9.98 13.00 9.31
N TYR A 61 -10.73 11.90 9.26
CA TYR A 61 -11.15 11.20 8.04
C TYR A 61 -12.62 11.49 7.74
N GLY A 62 -12.95 11.79 6.49
CA GLY A 62 -14.33 12.06 6.06
C GLY A 62 -14.75 13.52 6.05
N THR A 63 -13.85 14.47 6.36
CA THR A 63 -14.16 15.92 6.31
C THR A 63 -14.59 16.40 4.92
N THR A 64 -14.24 15.65 3.87
CA THR A 64 -14.61 15.91 2.47
C THR A 64 -15.71 14.99 1.95
N PHE A 65 -16.30 14.15 2.81
CA PHE A 65 -17.40 13.26 2.45
C PHE A 65 -18.69 14.08 2.32
N THR A 66 -18.93 14.61 1.13
CA THR A 66 -19.96 15.61 0.81
C THR A 66 -21.07 15.07 -0.09
N SER A 67 -20.97 13.81 -0.51
CA SER A 67 -21.99 13.02 -1.23
C SER A 67 -21.52 11.57 -1.38
N GLY A 68 -22.45 10.67 -1.66
CA GLY A 68 -22.24 9.23 -1.87
C GLY A 68 -22.54 8.39 -0.62
N ALA A 69 -22.84 7.11 -0.82
CA ALA A 69 -23.22 6.21 0.29
C ALA A 69 -22.02 5.71 1.11
N SER A 70 -20.79 5.88 0.63
CA SER A 70 -19.60 5.44 1.35
C SER A 70 -18.31 6.16 0.95
N MET A 71 -17.36 6.25 1.87
CA MET A 71 -16.00 6.75 1.63
C MET A 71 -14.97 5.92 2.38
N THR A 72 -13.80 5.67 1.78
CA THR A 72 -12.82 4.71 2.31
C THR A 72 -11.46 5.34 2.56
N PHE A 73 -10.77 4.91 3.61
CA PHE A 73 -9.42 5.35 3.96
C PHE A 73 -8.59 4.19 4.53
N THR A 74 -7.27 4.38 4.59
CA THR A 74 -6.35 3.49 5.32
C THR A 74 -5.61 4.26 6.40
N PHE A 75 -5.44 3.66 7.58
CA PHE A 75 -4.70 4.24 8.70
C PHE A 75 -3.85 3.17 9.41
N ASN A 76 -2.88 3.59 10.22
CA ASN A 76 -2.00 2.67 10.97
C ASN A 76 -2.23 2.78 12.49
N ILE A 77 -2.21 1.65 13.19
CA ILE A 77 -2.18 1.54 14.66
C ILE A 77 -0.79 1.06 15.10
N GLY A 78 -0.20 1.71 16.11
CA GLY A 78 1.17 1.45 16.56
C GLY A 78 2.24 2.21 15.75
N SER A 79 3.52 1.92 16.02
CA SER A 79 4.61 2.35 15.14
C SER A 79 4.30 1.89 13.72
N ALA A 80 4.60 2.72 12.72
CA ALA A 80 4.50 2.38 11.30
C ALA A 80 4.95 0.92 11.07
N PRO A 81 4.34 0.19 10.11
CA PRO A 81 4.73 -1.19 9.82
C PRO A 81 6.24 -1.30 9.83
N ALA A 82 6.77 -2.36 10.46
CA ALA A 82 8.21 -2.58 10.58
C ALA A 82 8.86 -2.21 9.24
N PRO A 83 9.95 -1.41 9.24
CA PRO A 83 10.56 -0.95 8.01
C PRO A 83 10.72 -2.17 7.10
N ALA A 84 10.17 -2.05 5.89
CA ALA A 84 10.18 -3.09 4.87
C ALA A 84 11.51 -3.85 4.95
N PRO A 85 11.53 -5.19 5.11
CA PRO A 85 12.77 -5.95 5.21
C PRO A 85 13.77 -5.48 4.15
N SER A 86 14.85 -4.86 4.63
CA SER A 86 15.93 -4.38 3.79
C SER A 86 16.88 -5.54 3.59
N LEU A 87 16.76 -6.21 2.44
CA LEU A 87 17.68 -7.29 2.08
C LEU A 87 18.99 -6.75 1.47
N SER A 88 19.04 -5.45 1.13
CA SER A 88 20.27 -4.78 0.71
C SER A 88 20.86 -3.95 1.84
N PRO A 89 22.18 -4.02 2.09
CA PRO A 89 22.85 -3.04 2.91
C PRO A 89 22.70 -1.64 2.27
N PRO A 90 22.59 -0.56 3.07
CA PRO A 90 22.61 0.79 2.54
C PRO A 90 23.90 1.00 1.75
N VAL A 91 23.78 1.33 0.46
CA VAL A 91 24.94 1.62 -0.40
C VAL A 91 25.61 2.89 0.11
N ALA A 92 26.80 2.77 0.69
CA ALA A 92 27.49 3.88 1.35
C ALA A 92 27.79 5.07 0.41
N SER A 93 27.92 4.81 -0.90
CA SER A 93 27.99 5.84 -1.95
C SER A 93 27.94 5.21 -3.33
N CYS A 94 27.25 5.83 -4.29
CA CYS A 94 27.25 5.38 -5.68
C CYS A 94 28.52 5.82 -6.44
N PRO A 95 29.02 5.02 -7.40
CA PRO A 95 30.08 5.45 -8.31
C PRO A 95 29.71 6.73 -9.07
N GLY A 96 30.72 7.52 -9.44
CA GLY A 96 30.54 8.75 -10.21
C GLY A 96 29.74 8.53 -11.49
N GLY A 97 28.79 9.42 -11.76
CA GLY A 97 27.87 9.30 -12.90
C GLY A 97 26.65 8.39 -12.66
N THR A 98 26.48 7.87 -11.44
CA THR A 98 25.27 7.11 -11.04
C THR A 98 24.64 7.67 -9.78
N SER A 99 23.33 7.47 -9.63
CA SER A 99 22.56 7.88 -8.46
C SER A 99 21.91 6.67 -7.79
N SER A 100 21.74 6.73 -6.46
CA SER A 100 21.04 5.68 -5.71
C SER A 100 19.55 5.78 -5.98
N VAL A 101 19.01 4.77 -6.66
CA VAL A 101 17.59 4.67 -7.00
C VAL A 101 16.91 3.71 -6.03
N PRO A 102 15.91 4.17 -5.26
CA PRO A 102 15.12 3.29 -4.40
C PRO A 102 14.21 2.40 -5.25
N VAL A 103 14.17 1.12 -4.90
CA VAL A 103 13.33 0.11 -5.55
C VAL A 103 12.53 -0.61 -4.49
N GLN A 104 11.21 -0.62 -4.63
CA GLN A 104 10.33 -1.30 -3.68
C GLN A 104 9.64 -2.48 -4.37
N LEU A 105 9.62 -3.63 -3.71
CA LEU A 105 8.88 -4.81 -4.17
C LEU A 105 7.69 -5.02 -3.22
N PHE A 106 6.49 -5.11 -3.79
CA PHE A 106 5.26 -5.43 -3.08
C PHE A 106 4.86 -6.85 -3.44
N THR A 107 4.94 -7.77 -2.49
CA THR A 107 4.59 -9.18 -2.69
C THR A 107 3.13 -9.43 -2.36
N ARG A 108 2.58 -10.49 -2.95
CA ARG A 108 1.26 -11.06 -2.63
C ARG A 108 1.44 -12.51 -2.21
N THR A 109 0.40 -13.32 -2.29
CA THR A 109 0.52 -14.77 -2.13
C THR A 109 1.46 -15.33 -3.19
N TRP A 110 2.20 -16.38 -2.83
CA TRP A 110 3.21 -17.03 -3.70
C TRP A 110 4.44 -16.16 -3.97
N ALA A 111 4.82 -15.34 -2.99
CA ALA A 111 6.02 -14.50 -3.08
C ALA A 111 7.30 -15.33 -3.29
N SER A 112 7.33 -16.59 -2.84
CA SER A 112 8.47 -17.50 -3.01
C SER A 112 8.86 -17.75 -4.47
N GLU A 113 7.95 -17.48 -5.41
CA GLU A 113 8.06 -17.81 -6.83
C GLU A 113 8.61 -16.66 -7.66
N ILE A 114 8.56 -15.44 -7.11
CA ILE A 114 8.83 -14.22 -7.85
C ILE A 114 10.25 -13.70 -7.62
N SER A 115 10.83 -13.11 -8.67
CA SER A 115 12.16 -12.48 -8.63
C SER A 115 12.27 -11.41 -9.71
N PHE A 116 13.18 -10.45 -9.56
CA PHE A 116 13.36 -9.45 -10.62
C PHE A 116 14.80 -9.02 -10.81
N LYS A 117 15.05 -8.50 -12.01
CA LYS A 117 16.35 -8.00 -12.44
C LYS A 117 16.21 -6.56 -12.95
N ILE A 118 17.25 -5.78 -12.70
CA ILE A 118 17.45 -4.48 -13.37
C ILE A 118 18.74 -4.61 -14.19
N ASP A 119 18.67 -4.27 -15.48
CA ASP A 119 19.77 -4.39 -16.45
C ASP A 119 20.49 -5.75 -16.38
N GLY A 120 19.70 -6.84 -16.34
CA GLY A 120 20.22 -8.21 -16.29
C GLY A 120 20.80 -8.67 -14.95
N VAL A 121 20.96 -7.78 -13.97
CA VAL A 121 21.47 -8.14 -12.63
C VAL A 121 20.29 -8.38 -11.68
N THR A 122 20.29 -9.54 -11.05
CA THR A 122 19.31 -9.97 -10.06
C THR A 122 19.33 -9.06 -8.84
N ILE A 123 18.16 -8.52 -8.49
CA ILE A 123 17.97 -7.74 -7.25
C ILE A 123 17.57 -8.65 -6.10
N THR A 124 16.65 -9.57 -6.36
CA THR A 124 16.21 -10.56 -5.38
C THR A 124 15.77 -11.84 -6.09
N SER A 125 15.99 -12.98 -5.42
CA SER A 125 15.56 -14.30 -5.89
C SER A 125 15.43 -15.25 -4.70
N GLY A 126 14.25 -15.87 -4.55
CA GLY A 126 13.94 -16.84 -3.50
C GLY A 126 13.94 -16.24 -2.09
N THR A 127 13.19 -16.85 -1.16
CA THR A 127 13.03 -16.42 0.26
C THR A 127 12.20 -15.15 0.50
N LEU A 128 11.33 -14.78 -0.42
CA LEU A 128 10.33 -13.73 -0.16
C LEU A 128 9.13 -14.31 0.57
N ALA A 129 8.62 -13.57 1.55
CA ALA A 129 7.41 -13.87 2.28
C ALA A 129 6.22 -13.15 1.65
N ASP A 130 5.04 -13.74 1.84
CA ASP A 130 3.79 -13.24 1.29
C ASP A 130 3.35 -11.92 1.94
N SER A 131 2.68 -11.08 1.15
CA SER A 131 2.08 -9.81 1.60
C SER A 131 3.05 -8.87 2.32
N GLN A 132 4.31 -8.86 1.88
CA GLN A 132 5.37 -8.01 2.40
C GLN A 132 5.72 -6.90 1.42
N THR A 133 6.36 -5.86 1.95
CA THR A 133 7.09 -4.89 1.13
C THR A 133 8.58 -5.05 1.41
N TYR A 134 9.39 -5.11 0.38
CA TYR A 134 10.85 -5.12 0.45
C TYR A 134 11.39 -3.85 -0.18
N THR A 135 12.44 -3.28 0.40
CA THR A 135 13.13 -2.12 -0.18
C THR A 135 14.57 -2.49 -0.51
N TYR A 136 14.97 -2.08 -1.71
CA TYR A 136 16.32 -2.22 -2.25
C TYR A 136 16.77 -0.84 -2.74
N SER A 137 18.07 -0.71 -2.98
CA SER A 137 18.64 0.46 -3.63
C SER A 137 19.65 0.03 -4.67
N ARG A 138 19.71 0.73 -5.79
CA ARG A 138 20.69 0.45 -6.82
C ARG A 138 21.24 1.73 -7.45
N CYS A 139 22.56 1.75 -7.65
CA CYS A 139 23.20 2.82 -8.39
C CYS A 139 22.96 2.65 -9.88
N LEU A 140 22.26 3.60 -10.49
CA LEU A 140 21.93 3.61 -11.92
C LEU A 140 22.41 4.92 -12.54
N ALA A 141 22.90 4.86 -13.76
CA ALA A 141 23.26 6.04 -14.54
C ALA A 141 21.99 6.77 -15.02
N PRO A 142 22.05 8.04 -15.41
CA PRO A 142 20.93 8.68 -16.09
C PRO A 142 20.60 7.97 -17.41
N GLY A 143 19.30 7.82 -17.70
CA GLY A 143 18.82 7.23 -18.95
C GLY A 143 17.91 6.01 -18.78
N SER A 144 17.78 5.23 -19.85
CA SER A 144 16.83 4.12 -19.95
C SER A 144 17.41 2.82 -19.41
N HIS A 145 16.64 2.15 -18.55
CA HIS A 145 16.98 0.89 -17.89
C HIS A 145 15.91 -0.17 -18.14
N THR A 146 16.31 -1.44 -18.09
CA THR A 146 15.39 -2.57 -18.26
C THR A 146 15.05 -3.19 -16.92
N LEU A 147 13.77 -3.37 -16.65
CA LEU A 147 13.23 -4.15 -15.54
C LEU A 147 12.67 -5.46 -16.08
N LEU A 148 13.15 -6.59 -15.57
CA LEU A 148 12.64 -7.92 -15.89
C LEU A 148 12.03 -8.53 -14.64
N LEU A 149 10.72 -8.75 -14.67
CA LEU A 149 9.98 -9.51 -13.67
C LEU A 149 10.00 -10.98 -14.07
N LEU A 150 10.21 -11.87 -13.11
CA LEU A 150 10.31 -13.31 -13.29
C LEU A 150 9.39 -14.01 -12.31
N ASP A 151 8.77 -15.08 -12.78
CA ASP A 151 7.87 -15.93 -12.02
C ASP A 151 8.15 -17.39 -12.36
N SER A 152 8.51 -18.21 -11.36
CA SER A 152 9.00 -19.57 -11.61
C SER A 152 7.91 -20.57 -11.97
N PHE A 153 6.65 -20.29 -11.65
CA PHE A 153 5.50 -21.17 -11.94
C PHE A 153 4.73 -20.74 -13.19
N GLY A 154 4.90 -19.48 -13.62
CA GLY A 154 4.42 -18.99 -14.91
C GLY A 154 2.96 -18.54 -14.91
N ASP A 155 2.39 -18.29 -13.75
CA ASP A 155 1.05 -17.76 -13.54
C ASP A 155 1.06 -16.27 -13.14
N GLY A 156 2.26 -15.68 -13.05
CA GLY A 156 2.46 -14.25 -12.85
C GLY A 156 2.46 -13.87 -11.38
N TRP A 157 2.41 -12.57 -11.10
CA TRP A 157 2.68 -12.04 -9.76
C TRP A 157 1.43 -11.80 -8.91
N HIS A 158 0.24 -12.12 -9.44
CA HIS A 158 -1.03 -12.04 -8.70
C HIS A 158 -1.29 -10.70 -7.99
N GLY A 159 -0.93 -9.61 -8.68
CA GLY A 159 -1.06 -8.25 -8.16
C GLY A 159 0.12 -7.77 -7.30
N GLY A 160 1.18 -8.58 -7.17
CA GLY A 160 2.49 -8.10 -6.76
C GLY A 160 3.13 -7.21 -7.83
N TYR A 161 3.98 -6.28 -7.42
CA TYR A 161 4.59 -5.32 -8.34
C TYR A 161 5.89 -4.72 -7.80
N VAL A 162 6.71 -4.19 -8.70
CA VAL A 162 7.89 -3.39 -8.38
C VAL A 162 7.55 -1.91 -8.54
N ARG A 163 7.94 -1.06 -7.59
CA ARG A 163 7.84 0.39 -7.69
C ARG A 163 9.22 1.03 -7.81
N ILE A 164 9.41 1.84 -8.85
CA ILE A 164 10.61 2.64 -9.09
C ILE A 164 10.14 4.04 -9.49
N ASN A 165 10.70 5.08 -8.88
CA ASN A 165 10.34 6.49 -9.16
C ASN A 165 8.81 6.74 -9.12
N ASN A 166 8.13 6.16 -8.11
CA ASN A 166 6.68 6.21 -7.92
C ASN A 166 5.81 5.58 -9.03
N VAL A 167 6.40 4.85 -9.98
CA VAL A 167 5.68 4.09 -11.01
C VAL A 167 5.65 2.61 -10.62
N ASN A 168 4.47 1.99 -10.72
CA ASN A 168 4.26 0.57 -10.43
C ASN A 168 4.39 -0.26 -11.71
N TYR A 169 5.24 -1.28 -11.70
CA TYR A 169 5.50 -2.20 -12.80
C TYR A 169 5.11 -3.62 -12.39
N GLY A 170 4.37 -4.32 -13.25
CA GLY A 170 3.91 -5.70 -12.99
C GLY A 170 2.51 -5.83 -12.42
N THR A 171 1.76 -4.73 -12.20
CA THR A 171 0.36 -4.80 -11.74
C THR A 171 -0.56 -5.58 -12.70
N THR A 172 -0.15 -5.72 -13.96
CA THR A 172 -0.84 -6.49 -15.00
C THR A 172 -0.13 -7.81 -15.33
N PHE A 173 0.86 -8.24 -14.54
CA PHE A 173 1.57 -9.49 -14.77
C PHE A 173 0.76 -10.65 -14.17
N THR A 174 -0.28 -11.08 -14.91
CA THR A 174 -1.28 -12.07 -14.44
C THR A 174 -1.11 -13.46 -15.06
N SER A 175 -0.07 -13.66 -15.86
CA SER A 175 0.29 -14.95 -16.47
C SER A 175 1.65 -14.87 -17.16
N GLY A 176 2.34 -15.99 -17.30
CA GLY A 176 3.63 -16.14 -17.98
C GLY A 176 4.81 -16.13 -17.00
N ALA A 177 5.94 -16.67 -17.43
CA ALA A 177 7.13 -16.78 -16.59
C ALA A 177 7.95 -15.48 -16.47
N SER A 178 7.66 -14.47 -17.30
CA SER A 178 8.36 -13.19 -17.24
C SER A 178 7.58 -12.04 -17.87
N MET A 179 7.88 -10.82 -17.42
CA MET A 179 7.38 -9.58 -18.01
C MET A 179 8.46 -8.48 -17.97
N THR A 180 8.69 -7.83 -19.10
CA THR A 180 9.75 -6.81 -19.25
C THR A 180 9.16 -5.41 -19.35
N PHE A 181 9.80 -4.46 -18.67
CA PHE A 181 9.48 -3.04 -18.72
C PHE A 181 10.76 -2.22 -18.95
N THR A 182 10.57 -0.98 -19.41
CA THR A 182 11.63 0.04 -19.47
C THR A 182 11.25 1.18 -18.55
N PHE A 183 12.24 1.76 -17.87
CA PHE A 183 12.07 2.93 -17.02
C PHE A 183 13.27 3.86 -17.17
N ASN A 184 13.08 5.15 -16.87
CA ASN A 184 14.15 6.14 -16.90
C ASN A 184 14.56 6.55 -15.49
N VAL A 185 15.86 6.81 -15.33
CA VAL A 185 16.49 7.42 -14.16
C VAL A 185 17.01 8.80 -14.51
#